data_AF-X5UZX4-F1
#
_entry.id   AF-X5UZX4-F1
#
_cell.length_a   1.000
_cell.length_b   1.000
_cell.length_c   1.000
_cell.angle_alpha   90.00
_cell.angle_beta   90.00
_cell.angle_gamma   90.00
#
_symmetry.space_group_name_H-M   'P 1'
#
loop_
_entity.id
_entity.type
_entity.pdbx_description
1 polymer ?
#
loop_
_entity_poly.entity_id
_entity_poly.type
_entity_poly.pdbx_seq_one_letter_code
_entity_poly.pdbx_strand_id
1 'polypeptide(L)'
;MLAIVGPQWAALTDEQGQVRLESPDDFVRKEIRTALQAGVRVIPVLVNGASMPKKSALPPDLQDLAKRQAMEVRHERFNDDMAAIASAIAKPAARRPRLWLLYGLVATIALGIGGTTAALWPRPSPLPSPIVPAAIEAKGCKEGFVWRSAIFGDSVCVSPADYDEVQAQNANARNNRSPTGGPYGDSTCRDGYVWREAFESDLVCVTPFERDKARKQNADNAYNRI
;
A
#
# COMPACT_ATOMS: atom_id res chain seq x y z
N MET A 1 -0.03 3.24 -6.49
CA MET A 1 1.32 3.15 -5.90
C MET A 1 1.91 4.54 -5.87
N LEU A 2 2.57 4.91 -4.77
CA LEU A 2 3.46 6.08 -4.74
C LEU A 2 4.90 5.59 -4.90
N ALA A 3 5.70 6.29 -5.68
CA ALA A 3 7.14 6.03 -5.81
C ALA A 3 7.89 7.25 -5.24
N ILE A 4 8.51 7.09 -4.08
CA ILE A 4 9.24 8.19 -3.42
C ILE A 4 10.61 8.32 -4.07
N VAL A 5 10.93 9.50 -4.61
CA VAL A 5 12.14 9.77 -5.37
C VAL A 5 12.90 10.91 -4.69
N GLY A 6 14.07 10.57 -4.14
CA GLY A 6 15.03 11.53 -3.59
C GLY A 6 16.14 11.91 -4.60
N PRO A 7 17.00 12.89 -4.27
CA PRO A 7 18.00 13.42 -5.21
C PRO A 7 18.97 12.38 -5.79
N GLN A 8 19.32 11.36 -5.00
CA GLN A 8 20.25 10.30 -5.39
C GLN A 8 19.56 9.03 -5.86
N TRP A 9 18.23 9.01 -5.95
CA TRP A 9 17.45 7.78 -6.14
C TRP A 9 17.88 6.94 -7.35
N ALA A 10 18.13 7.58 -8.49
CA ALA A 10 18.54 6.89 -9.72
C ALA A 10 20.02 6.46 -9.74
N ALA A 11 20.85 7.05 -8.88
CA ALA A 11 22.29 6.83 -8.85
C ALA A 11 22.78 6.16 -7.57
N LEU A 12 21.86 5.77 -6.67
CA LEU A 12 22.20 5.15 -5.39
C LEU A 12 22.87 3.81 -5.62
N THR A 13 24.04 3.62 -5.03
CA THR A 13 24.82 2.39 -5.15
C THR A 13 24.64 1.46 -3.95
N ASP A 14 24.87 0.16 -4.14
CA ASP A 14 25.02 -0.82 -3.06
C ASP A 14 26.43 -0.79 -2.43
N GLU A 15 26.69 -1.71 -1.50
CA GLU A 15 27.98 -1.85 -0.82
C GLU A 15 29.14 -2.20 -1.79
N GLN A 16 28.81 -2.74 -2.96
CA GLN A 16 29.75 -3.11 -4.02
C GLN A 16 29.92 -1.99 -5.06
N GLY A 17 29.29 -0.83 -4.85
CA GLY A 17 29.38 0.32 -5.75
C GLY A 17 28.53 0.19 -7.01
N GLN A 18 27.66 -0.82 -7.12
CA GLN A 18 26.76 -0.99 -8.27
C GLN A 18 25.49 -0.18 -8.07
N VAL A 19 24.99 0.47 -9.12
CA VAL A 19 23.72 1.22 -9.05
C VAL A 19 22.59 0.26 -8.74
N ARG A 20 21.89 0.48 -7.62
CA ARG A 20 20.88 -0.44 -7.09
C ARG A 20 19.76 -0.72 -8.08
N LEU A 21 19.26 0.31 -8.78
CA LEU A 21 18.19 0.14 -9.76
C LEU A 21 18.64 -0.67 -10.99
N GLU A 22 19.93 -0.74 -11.30
CA GLU A 22 20.43 -1.58 -12.39
C GLU A 22 20.43 -3.06 -12.00
N SER A 23 20.44 -3.37 -10.70
CA SER A 23 20.25 -4.75 -10.23
C SER A 23 18.83 -5.23 -10.57
N PRO A 24 18.67 -6.37 -11.27
CA PRO A 24 17.36 -6.96 -11.51
C PRO A 24 16.69 -7.43 -10.22
N ASP A 25 17.48 -7.58 -9.13
CA ASP A 25 17.02 -8.09 -7.85
C ASP A 25 16.58 -7.04 -6.84
N ASP A 26 16.85 -5.76 -7.11
CA ASP A 26 16.43 -4.66 -6.24
C ASP A 26 14.90 -4.58 -6.10
N PHE A 27 14.43 -4.53 -4.86
CA PHE A 27 13.00 -4.54 -4.54
C PHE A 27 12.27 -3.32 -5.10
N VAL A 28 12.89 -2.14 -5.07
CA VAL A 28 12.28 -0.91 -5.60
C VAL A 28 12.07 -1.04 -7.11
N ARG A 29 13.06 -1.58 -7.83
CA ARG A 29 12.92 -1.88 -9.26
C ARG A 29 11.79 -2.87 -9.51
N LYS A 30 11.76 -4.00 -8.79
CA LYS A 30 10.75 -5.06 -8.95
C LYS A 30 9.33 -4.54 -8.73
N GLU A 31 9.11 -3.75 -7.68
CA GLU A 31 7.80 -3.19 -7.36
C GLU A 31 7.31 -2.19 -8.41
N ILE A 32 8.17 -1.23 -8.78
CA ILE A 32 7.83 -0.21 -9.77
C ILE A 32 7.56 -0.85 -11.13
N ARG A 33 8.42 -1.77 -11.58
CA ARG A 33 8.21 -2.54 -12.81
C ARG A 33 6.85 -3.23 -12.80
N THR A 34 6.55 -3.96 -11.73
CA THR A 34 5.31 -4.73 -11.60
C THR A 34 4.09 -3.82 -11.65
N ALA A 35 4.13 -2.68 -10.94
CA ALA A 35 3.05 -1.70 -10.96
C ALA A 35 2.85 -1.08 -12.36
N LEU A 36 3.93 -0.71 -13.04
CA LEU A 36 3.88 -0.17 -14.40
C LEU A 36 3.30 -1.19 -15.39
N GLN A 37 3.75 -2.45 -15.34
CA GLN A 37 3.29 -3.54 -16.20
C GLN A 37 1.83 -3.90 -15.95
N ALA A 38 1.39 -3.90 -14.69
CA ALA A 38 0.00 -4.15 -14.31
C ALA A 38 -0.94 -2.97 -14.63
N GLY A 39 -0.41 -1.86 -15.16
CA GLY A 39 -1.19 -0.65 -15.44
C GLY A 39 -1.71 0.03 -14.18
N VAL A 40 -1.09 -0.24 -13.02
CA VAL A 40 -1.38 0.46 -11.77
C VAL A 40 -0.95 1.91 -11.95
N ARG A 41 -1.75 2.83 -11.43
CA ARG A 41 -1.39 4.24 -11.38
C ARG A 41 -0.22 4.43 -10.40
N VAL A 42 0.95 4.72 -10.97
CA VAL A 42 2.17 5.09 -10.24
C VAL A 42 2.27 6.62 -10.23
N ILE A 43 2.34 7.21 -9.04
CA ILE A 43 2.56 8.64 -8.83
C ILE A 43 3.95 8.82 -8.24
N PRO A 44 4.92 9.39 -9.00
CA PRO A 44 6.20 9.78 -8.43
C PRO A 44 6.00 10.91 -7.42
N VAL A 45 6.63 10.80 -6.26
CA VAL A 45 6.65 11.82 -5.21
C VAL A 45 8.10 12.27 -5.01
N LEU A 46 8.41 13.49 -5.43
CA LEU A 46 9.73 14.09 -5.32
C LEU A 46 9.89 14.67 -3.91
N VAL A 47 11.00 14.34 -3.26
CA VAL A 47 11.32 14.82 -1.90
C VAL A 47 12.70 15.46 -1.87
N ASN A 48 12.94 16.36 -0.93
CA ASN A 48 14.25 16.99 -0.70
C ASN A 48 14.83 17.68 -1.96
N GLY A 49 13.99 18.38 -2.73
CA GLY A 49 14.40 19.06 -3.96
C GLY A 49 14.81 18.12 -5.11
N ALA A 50 14.41 16.84 -5.05
CA ALA A 50 14.67 15.90 -6.11
C ALA A 50 14.05 16.34 -7.43
N SER A 51 14.75 16.07 -8.53
CA SER A 51 14.21 16.19 -9.88
C SER A 51 13.82 14.83 -10.42
N MET A 52 12.83 14.80 -11.32
CA MET A 52 12.44 13.55 -11.97
C MET A 52 13.63 12.96 -12.76
N PRO A 53 13.98 11.67 -12.56
CA PRO A 53 15.06 11.04 -13.31
C PRO A 53 14.78 11.06 -14.81
N LYS A 54 15.84 11.32 -15.60
CA LYS A 54 15.76 11.21 -17.05
C LYS A 54 15.54 9.75 -17.45
N LYS A 55 14.84 9.53 -18.56
CA LYS A 55 14.63 8.20 -19.15
C LYS A 55 15.94 7.40 -19.32
N SER A 56 17.04 8.07 -19.69
CA SER A 56 18.35 7.45 -19.89
C SER A 56 19.06 7.04 -18.59
N ALA A 57 18.64 7.57 -17.44
CA ALA A 57 19.18 7.24 -16.13
C ALA A 57 18.38 6.11 -15.44
N LEU A 58 17.47 5.46 -16.18
CA LEU A 58 16.61 4.41 -15.68
C LEU A 58 16.79 3.12 -16.50
N PRO A 59 16.73 1.96 -15.84
CA PRO A 59 16.66 0.68 -16.53
C PRO A 59 15.47 0.63 -17.51
N PRO A 60 15.56 -0.11 -18.63
CA PRO A 60 14.55 -0.11 -19.69
C PRO A 60 13.11 -0.35 -19.21
N ASP A 61 12.94 -1.22 -18.22
CA ASP A 61 11.65 -1.59 -17.62
C ASP A 61 11.05 -0.53 -16.68
N LEU A 62 11.82 0.49 -16.31
CA LEU A 62 11.40 1.62 -15.46
C LEU A 62 11.25 2.93 -16.23
N GLN A 63 11.64 2.98 -17.51
CA GLN A 63 11.64 4.21 -18.31
C GLN A 63 10.28 4.90 -18.44
N ASP A 64 9.18 4.15 -18.31
CA ASP A 64 7.83 4.72 -18.30
C ASP A 64 7.50 5.47 -17.00
N LEU A 65 8.26 5.28 -15.92
CA LEU A 65 8.15 6.09 -14.71
C LEU A 65 8.44 7.56 -15.02
N ALA A 66 9.46 7.86 -15.83
CA ALA A 66 9.86 9.22 -16.20
C ALA A 66 8.76 10.00 -16.96
N LYS A 67 7.73 9.31 -17.46
CA LYS A 67 6.59 9.93 -18.15
C LYS A 67 5.40 10.20 -17.23
N ARG A 68 5.46 9.77 -15.96
CA ARG A 68 4.37 9.96 -15.00
C ARG A 68 4.40 11.37 -14.45
N GLN A 69 3.22 11.92 -14.16
CA GLN A 69 3.09 13.22 -13.52
C GLN A 69 3.56 13.11 -12.07
N ALA A 70 4.68 13.74 -11.77
CA ALA A 70 5.25 13.78 -10.43
C ALA A 70 4.55 14.84 -9.56
N MET A 71 4.54 14.60 -8.26
CA MET A 71 4.14 15.56 -7.24
C MET A 71 5.34 15.83 -6.34
N GLU A 72 5.56 17.06 -5.92
CA GLU A 72 6.67 17.42 -5.05
C GLU A 72 6.16 17.66 -3.63
N VAL A 73 6.93 17.21 -2.63
CA VAL A 73 6.71 17.55 -1.22
C VAL A 73 7.80 18.52 -0.79
N ARG A 74 7.40 19.76 -0.52
CA ARG A 74 8.28 20.83 -0.05
C ARG A 74 8.13 21.03 1.44
N HIS A 75 9.21 21.42 2.09
CA HIS A 75 9.22 21.59 3.54
C HIS A 75 8.31 22.76 3.97
N GLU A 76 8.30 23.84 3.19
CA GLU A 76 7.54 25.06 3.47
C GLU A 76 6.03 24.88 3.31
N ARG A 77 5.60 23.88 2.55
CA ARG A 77 4.18 23.61 2.23
C ARG A 77 3.78 22.17 2.48
N PHE A 78 4.45 21.52 3.44
CA PHE A 78 4.30 20.09 3.69
C PHE A 78 2.84 19.64 3.81
N ASN A 79 2.03 20.35 4.60
CA ASN A 79 0.62 20.01 4.79
C ASN A 79 -0.20 20.13 3.50
N ASP A 80 0.02 21.21 2.72
CA ASP A 80 -0.69 21.43 1.45
C ASP A 80 -0.30 20.39 0.40
N ASP A 81 1.00 20.09 0.29
CA ASP A 81 1.53 19.11 -0.66
C ASP A 81 1.04 17.69 -0.29
N MET A 82 1.00 17.34 1.01
CA MET A 82 0.43 16.07 1.47
C MET A 82 -1.08 15.97 1.22
N ALA A 83 -1.84 17.05 1.43
CA ALA A 83 -3.26 17.11 1.09
C ALA A 83 -3.50 16.95 -0.42
N ALA A 84 -2.65 17.57 -1.25
CA ALA A 84 -2.69 17.41 -2.70
C ALA A 84 -2.42 15.95 -3.12
N ILE A 85 -1.43 15.29 -2.50
CA ILE A 85 -1.14 13.88 -2.74
C ILE A 85 -2.33 13.00 -2.33
N ALA A 86 -2.90 13.21 -1.14
CA ALA A 86 -4.08 12.49 -0.69
C ALA A 86 -5.26 12.64 -1.67
N SER A 87 -5.51 13.87 -2.16
CA SER A 87 -6.52 14.15 -3.18
C SER A 87 -6.21 13.43 -4.50
N ALA A 88 -4.96 13.43 -4.94
CA ALA A 88 -4.56 12.70 -6.14
C ALA A 88 -4.80 11.20 -5.97
N ILE A 89 -4.53 10.61 -4.81
CA ILE A 89 -4.78 9.19 -4.53
C ILE A 89 -6.29 8.90 -4.54
N ALA A 90 -7.11 9.75 -3.93
CA ALA A 90 -8.55 9.58 -3.84
C ALA A 90 -9.26 9.64 -5.22
N LYS A 91 -8.69 10.33 -6.20
CA LYS A 91 -9.23 10.37 -7.56
C LYS A 91 -9.23 8.96 -8.19
N PRO A 92 -10.40 8.41 -8.56
CA PRO A 92 -10.47 7.11 -9.19
C PRO A 92 -9.69 7.15 -10.51
N ALA A 93 -8.77 6.20 -10.69
CA ALA A 93 -8.09 6.04 -11.96
C ALA A 93 -9.14 5.70 -13.03
N ALA A 94 -9.16 6.44 -14.14
CA ALA A 94 -10.05 6.15 -15.25
C ALA A 94 -9.90 4.67 -15.63
N ARG A 95 -10.97 3.88 -15.45
CA ARG A 95 -10.98 2.48 -15.85
C ARG A 95 -10.71 2.44 -17.34
N ARG A 96 -9.54 1.93 -17.74
CA ARG A 96 -9.34 1.54 -19.15
C ARG A 96 -10.34 0.41 -19.41
N PRO A 97 -11.33 0.57 -20.30
CA PRO A 97 -12.19 -0.54 -20.67
C PRO A 97 -11.28 -1.64 -21.22
N ARG A 98 -11.30 -2.82 -20.59
CA ARG A 98 -10.59 -3.98 -21.11
C ARG A 98 -11.24 -4.32 -22.45
N LEU A 99 -10.50 -4.12 -23.54
CA LEU A 99 -10.92 -4.39 -24.92
C LEU A 99 -11.40 -5.84 -25.18
N TRP A 100 -11.22 -6.74 -24.20
CA TRP A 100 -11.77 -8.09 -24.20
C TRP A 100 -13.31 -8.12 -24.24
N LEU A 101 -13.99 -7.06 -23.78
CA LEU A 101 -15.45 -6.93 -23.93
C LEU A 101 -15.91 -6.77 -25.39
N LEU A 102 -15.02 -6.41 -26.33
CA LEU A 102 -15.35 -6.32 -27.76
C LEU A 102 -15.09 -7.63 -28.53
N TYR A 103 -14.27 -8.55 -28.00
CA TYR A 103 -14.06 -9.88 -28.61
C TYR A 103 -15.21 -10.86 -28.33
N GLY A 104 -16.05 -10.60 -27.31
CA GLY A 104 -17.25 -11.40 -27.03
C GLY A 104 -18.42 -11.14 -28.00
N LEU A 105 -18.39 -10.06 -28.78
CA LEU A 105 -19.49 -9.71 -29.69
C LEU A 105 -19.37 -10.35 -31.08
N VAL A 106 -18.16 -10.76 -31.51
CA VAL A 106 -17.92 -11.34 -32.84
C VAL A 106 -18.31 -12.83 -32.91
N ALA A 107 -18.47 -13.50 -31.77
CA ALA A 107 -18.83 -14.92 -31.72
C ALA A 107 -20.35 -15.21 -31.78
N THR A 108 -21.20 -14.23 -32.10
CA THR A 108 -22.68 -14.38 -32.03
C THR A 108 -23.41 -14.49 -33.38
N ILE A 109 -22.72 -14.58 -34.53
CA ILE A 109 -23.37 -14.75 -35.85
C ILE A 109 -23.20 -16.19 -36.40
N ALA A 110 -22.76 -17.14 -35.59
CA ALA A 110 -22.81 -18.57 -35.95
C ALA A 110 -23.59 -19.32 -34.87
N LEU A 111 -24.74 -19.91 -35.24
CA LEU A 111 -25.77 -20.58 -34.41
C LEU A 111 -26.85 -19.58 -33.92
N GLY A 112 -27.97 -19.35 -34.60
CA GLY A 112 -28.72 -20.28 -35.43
C GLY A 112 -29.55 -21.23 -34.55
N ILE A 113 -30.72 -20.76 -34.09
CA ILE A 113 -31.90 -21.54 -33.66
C ILE A 113 -31.73 -22.40 -32.39
N GLY A 114 -32.47 -22.04 -31.32
CA GLY A 114 -33.00 -23.04 -30.38
C GLY A 114 -32.91 -22.71 -28.89
N GLY A 115 -34.06 -22.44 -28.27
CA GLY A 115 -34.36 -22.98 -26.93
C GLY A 115 -34.03 -22.10 -25.71
N THR A 116 -35.08 -21.65 -25.04
CA THR A 116 -35.08 -21.13 -23.67
C THR A 116 -34.55 -22.17 -22.67
N THR A 117 -33.31 -22.02 -22.18
CA THR A 117 -32.83 -22.74 -20.98
C THR A 117 -32.05 -21.81 -20.06
N ALA A 118 -32.67 -20.73 -19.58
CA ALA A 118 -32.08 -19.83 -18.58
C ALA A 118 -31.99 -20.43 -17.15
N ALA A 119 -32.18 -21.74 -16.98
CA ALA A 119 -32.35 -22.39 -15.67
C ALA A 119 -31.24 -23.37 -15.27
N LEU A 120 -30.16 -23.53 -16.05
CA LEU A 120 -29.10 -24.52 -15.77
C LEU A 120 -27.68 -23.96 -15.77
N TRP A 121 -27.51 -22.64 -15.59
CA TRP A 121 -26.18 -22.13 -15.26
C TRP A 121 -25.96 -22.26 -13.75
N PRO A 122 -24.96 -23.03 -13.28
CA PRO A 122 -24.61 -23.01 -11.87
C PRO A 122 -24.29 -21.57 -11.49
N ARG A 123 -24.95 -21.06 -10.44
CA ARG A 123 -24.51 -19.80 -9.83
C ARG A 123 -23.04 -19.99 -9.47
N PRO A 124 -22.12 -19.11 -9.91
CA PRO A 124 -20.75 -19.18 -9.45
C PRO A 124 -20.80 -19.12 -7.92
N SER A 125 -20.20 -20.12 -7.28
CA SER A 125 -20.04 -20.13 -5.83
C SER A 125 -19.46 -18.78 -5.40
N PRO A 126 -19.89 -18.20 -4.26
CA PRO A 126 -19.21 -17.03 -3.74
C PRO A 126 -17.71 -17.37 -3.69
N LEU A 127 -16.88 -16.48 -4.25
CA LEU A 127 -15.44 -16.62 -4.15
C LEU A 127 -15.11 -16.88 -2.67
N PRO A 128 -14.23 -17.84 -2.35
CA PRO A 128 -13.73 -17.92 -0.98
C PRO A 128 -13.25 -16.52 -0.61
N SER A 129 -13.64 -16.04 0.59
CA SER A 129 -13.04 -14.85 1.19
C SER A 129 -11.53 -14.88 0.95
N PRO A 130 -10.87 -13.74 0.67
CA PRO A 130 -9.44 -13.74 0.43
C PRO A 130 -8.80 -14.55 1.56
N ILE A 131 -8.21 -15.68 1.19
CA ILE A 131 -7.36 -16.45 2.06
C ILE A 131 -6.24 -15.46 2.33
N VAL A 132 -6.32 -14.73 3.44
CA VAL A 132 -5.16 -14.02 3.97
C VAL A 132 -4.16 -15.15 4.15
N PRO A 133 -3.05 -15.19 3.42
CA PRO A 133 -2.14 -16.30 3.55
C PRO A 133 -1.61 -16.24 4.99
N ALA A 134 -2.05 -17.19 5.81
CA ALA A 134 -1.31 -17.58 6.98
C ALA A 134 0.14 -17.81 6.52
N ALA A 135 1.06 -17.11 7.17
CA ALA A 135 2.50 -17.24 6.99
C ALA A 135 3.03 -16.89 5.57
N ILE A 136 3.25 -15.59 5.34
CA ILE A 136 4.66 -15.25 5.11
C ILE A 136 5.31 -15.64 6.43
N GLU A 137 6.06 -16.75 6.46
CA GLU A 137 6.97 -17.04 7.59
C GLU A 137 7.59 -15.70 7.97
N ALA A 138 7.30 -15.22 9.18
CA ALA A 138 7.83 -13.96 9.65
C ALA A 138 9.34 -14.17 9.83
N LYS A 139 10.08 -14.05 8.72
CA LYS A 139 11.50 -14.34 8.61
C LYS A 139 12.20 -13.40 9.58
N GLY A 140 12.48 -13.87 10.80
CA GLY A 140 12.99 -13.05 11.91
C GLY A 140 12.11 -12.93 13.16
N CYS A 141 10.96 -13.63 13.25
CA CYS A 141 10.21 -13.82 14.51
C CYS A 141 10.38 -15.25 15.04
N LYS A 142 10.39 -15.40 16.36
CA LYS A 142 10.39 -16.71 17.03
C LYS A 142 9.16 -17.53 16.64
N GLU A 143 9.25 -18.85 16.78
CA GLU A 143 8.13 -19.76 16.55
C GLU A 143 6.89 -19.31 17.35
N GLY A 144 5.73 -19.29 16.68
CA GLY A 144 4.47 -18.81 17.25
C GLY A 144 4.25 -17.28 17.18
N PHE A 145 5.21 -16.51 16.67
CA PHE A 145 5.07 -15.07 16.44
C PHE A 145 5.04 -14.70 14.96
N VAL A 146 4.37 -13.60 14.64
CA VAL A 146 4.23 -13.04 13.29
C VAL A 146 4.54 -11.54 13.27
N TRP A 147 4.87 -10.98 12.10
CA TRP A 147 4.98 -9.52 11.96
C TRP A 147 3.62 -8.86 12.16
N ARG A 148 3.54 -7.95 13.13
CA ARG A 148 2.36 -7.17 13.48
C ARG A 148 1.74 -6.47 12.28
N SER A 149 2.57 -5.99 11.34
CA SER A 149 2.11 -5.37 10.10
C SER A 149 1.08 -4.26 10.35
N ALA A 150 1.28 -3.44 11.40
CA ALA A 150 0.42 -2.30 11.70
C ALA A 150 0.41 -1.26 10.57
N ILE A 151 1.48 -1.24 9.78
CA ILE A 151 1.62 -0.58 8.48
C ILE A 151 2.49 -1.48 7.59
N PHE A 152 2.55 -1.17 6.29
CA PHE A 152 3.54 -1.77 5.41
C PHE A 152 4.96 -1.58 5.97
N GLY A 153 5.70 -2.68 6.14
CA GLY A 153 7.07 -2.68 6.65
C GLY A 153 7.19 -2.74 8.18
N ASP A 154 6.09 -2.73 8.94
CA ASP A 154 6.13 -2.92 10.40
C ASP A 154 6.51 -4.36 10.76
N SER A 155 7.74 -4.55 11.23
CA SER A 155 8.33 -5.87 11.53
C SER A 155 8.36 -6.17 13.04
N VAL A 156 7.45 -5.61 13.84
CA VAL A 156 7.32 -5.94 15.27
C VAL A 156 6.71 -7.33 15.42
N CYS A 157 7.35 -8.23 16.16
CA CYS A 157 6.88 -9.61 16.37
C CYS A 157 5.82 -9.68 17.48
N VAL A 158 4.61 -10.12 17.12
CA VAL A 158 3.45 -10.26 18.02
C VAL A 158 2.78 -11.63 17.85
N SER A 159 1.86 -11.97 18.76
CA SER A 159 1.04 -13.18 18.60
C SER A 159 0.06 -13.05 17.42
N PRO A 160 -0.44 -14.15 16.85
CA PRO A 160 -1.46 -14.10 15.79
C PRO A 160 -2.74 -13.35 16.22
N ALA A 161 -3.16 -13.50 17.48
CA ALA A 161 -4.34 -12.78 18.00
C ALA A 161 -4.10 -11.26 18.04
N ASP A 162 -2.89 -10.83 18.42
CA ASP A 162 -2.49 -9.42 18.42
C ASP A 162 -2.39 -8.85 17.01
N TYR A 163 -1.94 -9.65 16.04
CA TYR A 163 -1.97 -9.26 14.63
C TYR A 163 -3.41 -8.97 14.17
N ASP A 164 -4.35 -9.88 14.44
CA ASP A 164 -5.76 -9.70 14.05
C ASP A 164 -6.38 -8.45 14.69
N GLU A 165 -6.08 -8.21 15.97
CA GLU A 165 -6.53 -7.00 16.68
C GLU A 165 -5.98 -5.72 16.03
N VAL A 166 -4.71 -5.70 15.67
CA VAL A 166 -4.08 -4.55 14.99
C VAL A 166 -4.71 -4.30 13.61
N GLN A 167 -5.00 -5.37 12.86
CA GLN A 167 -5.69 -5.23 11.58
C GLN A 167 -7.12 -4.69 11.76
N ALA A 168 -7.83 -5.15 12.80
CA ALA A 168 -9.15 -4.63 13.14
C ALA A 168 -9.12 -3.14 13.55
N GLN A 169 -8.12 -2.72 14.33
CA GLN A 169 -7.91 -1.32 14.68
C GLN A 169 -7.65 -0.45 13.44
N ASN A 170 -6.81 -0.93 12.51
CA ASN A 170 -6.54 -0.23 11.24
C ASN A 170 -7.81 -0.09 10.39
N ALA A 171 -8.60 -1.16 10.27
CA ALA A 171 -9.87 -1.14 9.55
C ALA A 171 -10.90 -0.19 10.20
N ASN A 172 -10.88 -0.09 11.53
CA ASN A 172 -11.78 0.76 12.31
C ASN A 172 -11.25 2.18 12.58
N ALA A 173 -10.06 2.53 12.06
CA ALA A 173 -9.33 3.76 12.42
C ALA A 173 -10.14 5.06 12.24
N ARG A 174 -11.11 5.08 11.30
CA ARG A 174 -11.98 6.23 11.05
C ARG A 174 -13.12 6.38 12.07
N ASN A 175 -13.63 5.29 12.62
CA ASN A 175 -14.83 5.32 13.46
C ASN A 175 -14.57 5.91 14.87
N ASN A 176 -13.30 5.94 15.27
CA ASN A 176 -12.85 6.48 16.56
C ASN A 176 -12.32 7.92 16.46
N ARG A 177 -12.46 8.56 15.29
CA ARG A 177 -12.11 9.96 15.10
C ARG A 177 -13.28 10.88 15.44
N SER A 178 -12.98 12.12 15.80
CA SER A 178 -13.98 13.16 15.99
C SER A 178 -14.71 13.41 14.66
N PRO A 179 -16.06 13.38 14.64
CA PRO A 179 -16.83 13.58 13.40
C PRO A 179 -16.72 15.01 12.85
N THR A 180 -16.36 15.98 13.70
CA THR A 180 -16.19 17.40 13.33
C THR A 180 -14.72 17.80 13.26
N GLY A 181 -13.78 16.86 13.37
CA GLY A 181 -12.37 17.16 13.56
C GLY A 181 -12.09 17.82 14.93
N GLY A 182 -10.97 18.52 15.04
CA GLY A 182 -10.55 19.19 16.28
C GLY A 182 -9.14 19.76 16.18
N PRO A 183 -8.39 19.88 17.30
CA PRO A 183 -7.07 20.52 17.34
C PRO A 183 -6.04 19.95 16.35
N TYR A 184 -6.24 18.70 15.92
CA TYR A 184 -5.39 17.99 14.96
C TYR A 184 -6.13 17.67 13.64
N GLY A 185 -7.14 18.48 13.29
CA GLY A 185 -7.98 18.29 12.10
C GLY A 185 -8.72 16.95 12.11
N ASP A 186 -8.82 16.32 10.94
CA ASP A 186 -9.52 15.03 10.72
C ASP A 186 -8.83 13.84 11.41
N SER A 187 -7.63 14.02 11.96
CA SER A 187 -6.94 13.00 12.75
C SER A 187 -7.23 13.11 14.25
N THR A 188 -8.01 14.10 14.68
CA THR A 188 -8.40 14.24 16.09
C THR A 188 -9.22 13.03 16.53
N CYS A 189 -8.78 12.36 17.59
CA CYS A 189 -9.56 11.29 18.20
C CYS A 189 -10.78 11.85 18.93
N ARG A 190 -11.89 11.09 18.93
CA ARG A 190 -13.07 11.44 19.73
C ARG A 190 -12.79 11.22 21.22
N ASP A 191 -13.62 11.82 22.08
CA ASP A 191 -13.49 11.68 23.53
C ASP A 191 -13.39 10.20 23.98
N GLY A 192 -12.45 9.91 24.86
CA GLY A 192 -12.13 8.55 25.33
C GLY A 192 -11.17 7.76 24.44
N TYR A 193 -10.76 8.29 23.29
CA TYR A 193 -9.77 7.69 22.40
C TYR A 193 -8.50 8.52 22.30
N VAL A 194 -7.39 7.84 22.03
CA VAL A 194 -6.05 8.41 21.87
C VAL A 194 -5.39 7.83 20.62
N TRP A 195 -4.38 8.51 20.07
CA TRP A 195 -3.54 7.90 19.03
C TRP A 195 -2.82 6.68 19.59
N ARG A 196 -2.79 5.60 18.81
CA ARG A 196 -2.14 4.35 19.20
C ARG A 196 -0.63 4.50 19.36
N GLU A 197 -0.01 5.38 18.59
CA GLU A 197 1.43 5.68 18.70
C GLU A 197 2.31 4.42 18.59
N ALA A 198 1.90 3.43 17.77
CA ALA A 198 2.71 2.21 17.59
C ALA A 198 4.03 2.49 16.84
N PHE A 199 4.11 3.60 16.12
CA PHE A 199 5.30 4.14 15.47
C PHE A 199 5.16 5.66 15.30
N GLU A 200 6.24 6.31 14.87
CA GLU A 200 6.25 7.75 14.61
C GLU A 200 5.23 8.09 13.52
N SER A 201 4.21 8.90 13.85
CA SER A 201 3.06 9.24 12.99
C SER A 201 1.94 8.21 12.88
N ASP A 202 1.82 7.26 13.82
CA ASP A 202 0.65 6.39 13.90
C ASP A 202 -0.59 7.13 14.46
N LEU A 203 -1.49 7.53 13.56
CA LEU A 203 -2.72 8.30 13.85
C LEU A 203 -3.99 7.44 13.92
N VAL A 204 -3.85 6.13 14.20
CA VAL A 204 -5.00 5.26 14.46
C VAL A 204 -5.55 5.56 15.85
N CYS A 205 -6.83 5.91 15.95
CA CYS A 205 -7.48 6.20 17.24
C CYS A 205 -7.95 4.90 17.92
N VAL A 206 -7.41 4.63 19.10
CA VAL A 206 -7.67 3.45 19.93
C VAL A 206 -7.96 3.88 21.37
N THR A 207 -8.37 2.93 22.21
CA THR A 207 -8.50 3.18 23.65
C THR A 207 -7.13 3.35 24.31
N PRO A 208 -7.03 4.00 25.49
CA PRO A 208 -5.78 4.10 26.23
C PRO A 208 -5.12 2.75 26.52
N PHE A 209 -5.93 1.72 26.80
CA PHE A 209 -5.45 0.36 27.03
C PHE A 209 -4.76 -0.24 25.79
N GLU A 210 -5.38 -0.07 24.62
CA GLU A 210 -4.81 -0.55 23.35
C GLU A 210 -3.51 0.19 22.99
N ARG A 211 -3.40 1.48 23.30
CA ARG A 211 -2.14 2.23 23.16
C ARG A 211 -1.04 1.65 24.03
N ASP A 212 -1.34 1.35 25.30
CA ASP A 212 -0.35 0.75 26.21
C ASP A 212 0.06 -0.65 25.75
N LYS A 213 -0.88 -1.43 25.19
CA LYS A 213 -0.59 -2.70 24.53
C LYS A 213 0.36 -2.52 23.33
N ALA A 214 0.12 -1.54 22.45
CA ALA A 214 0.99 -1.27 21.31
C ALA A 214 2.42 -0.87 21.72
N ARG A 215 2.55 -0.06 22.79
CA ARG A 215 3.85 0.29 23.39
C ARG A 215 4.56 -0.95 23.95
N LYS A 216 3.82 -1.83 24.62
CA LYS A 216 4.37 -3.09 25.13
C LYS A 216 4.86 -4.01 24.00
N GLN A 217 4.12 -4.12 22.90
CA GLN A 217 4.56 -4.89 21.73
C GLN A 217 5.89 -4.37 21.16
N ASN A 218 6.05 -3.04 21.09
CA ASN A 218 7.31 -2.43 20.65
C ASN A 218 8.48 -2.76 21.61
N ALA A 219 8.23 -2.71 22.93
CA ALA A 219 9.22 -3.05 23.95
C ALA A 219 9.60 -4.55 23.93
N ASP A 220 8.60 -5.41 23.75
CA ASP A 220 8.78 -6.87 23.77
C ASP A 220 9.43 -7.39 22.46
N ASN A 221 9.46 -6.58 21.40
CA ASN A 221 9.95 -6.99 20.08
C ASN A 221 11.37 -7.58 20.11
N ALA A 222 12.26 -7.03 20.94
CA ALA A 222 13.63 -7.53 21.11
C ALA A 222 13.66 -8.98 21.62
N TYR A 223 12.67 -9.40 22.40
CA TYR A 223 12.56 -10.76 22.93
C TYR A 223 11.84 -11.71 21.98
N ASN A 224 11.08 -11.20 21.02
CA ASN A 224 10.23 -12.02 20.13
C ASN A 224 10.85 -12.24 18.75
N ARG A 225 12.00 -11.62 18.46
CA ARG A 225 12.78 -11.80 17.23
C ARG A 225 13.81 -12.94 17.34
N ILE A 226 14.22 -13.48 16.19
CA ILE A 226 15.34 -14.44 16.04
C ILE A 226 16.62 -13.67 15.72
#